data_AF-A0A7G5F652-F1
#
_entry.id   AF-A0A7G5F652-F1
#
_cell.length_a   1.000
_cell.length_b   1.000
_cell.length_c   1.000
_cell.angle_alpha   90.00
_cell.angle_beta   90.00
_cell.angle_gamma   90.00
#
_symmetry.space_group_name_H-M   'P 1'
#
loop_
_entity.id
_entity.type
_entity.pdbx_description
1 polymer ?
#
loop_
_entity_poly.entity_id
_entity_poly.type
_entity_poly.pdbx_seq_one_letter_code
_entity_poly.pdbx_strand_id
1 'polypeptide(L)'
;MSLGWMPGVKMTCRFITPMLKCSLEHITKKDNDLLAMLCQSECESEWIYESEFGYIIDVDAVRYPVLMLKKHGLSREARWLIQYAIKQANISMIHVTQWG
;
A
#
# COMPACT_ATOMS: atom_id res chain seq x y z
N MET A 1 34.74 -16.62 -26.95
CA MET A 1 33.77 -16.65 -25.85
C MET A 1 33.28 -15.23 -25.61
N SER A 2 32.19 -14.83 -26.26
CA SER A 2 31.56 -13.52 -26.01
C SER A 2 30.56 -13.68 -24.89
N LEU A 3 30.83 -13.06 -23.74
CA LEU A 3 29.82 -12.85 -22.69
C LEU A 3 28.71 -12.01 -23.32
N GLY A 4 27.58 -12.64 -23.65
CA GLY A 4 26.42 -11.97 -24.21
C GLY A 4 25.79 -11.08 -23.15
N TRP A 5 25.93 -9.77 -23.32
CA TRP A 5 25.23 -8.80 -22.48
C TRP A 5 23.74 -8.97 -22.75
N MET A 6 22.94 -9.23 -21.71
CA MET A 6 21.49 -9.23 -21.83
C MET A 6 21.05 -7.87 -22.42
N PRO A 7 20.08 -7.82 -23.35
CA PRO A 7 19.58 -6.56 -23.86
C PRO A 7 19.14 -5.70 -22.66
N GLY A 8 19.70 -4.50 -22.55
CA GLY A 8 19.35 -3.58 -21.48
C GLY A 8 17.83 -3.43 -21.43
N VAL A 9 17.23 -3.93 -20.35
CA VAL A 9 15.81 -3.73 -20.11
C VAL A 9 15.63 -2.23 -19.96
N LYS A 10 15.04 -1.58 -20.96
CA LYS A 10 14.51 -0.22 -20.79
C LYS A 10 13.38 -0.34 -19.79
N MET A 11 13.71 -0.18 -18.51
CA MET A 11 12.72 0.11 -17.49
C MET A 11 12.11 1.45 -17.91
N THR A 12 10.91 1.40 -18.49
CA THR A 12 10.13 2.62 -18.69
C THR A 12 9.98 3.23 -17.31
N CYS A 13 10.57 4.41 -17.12
CA CYS A 13 10.45 5.19 -15.90
C CYS A 13 8.97 5.54 -15.69
N ARG A 14 8.20 4.62 -15.13
CA ARG A 14 6.95 4.93 -14.44
C ARG A 14 7.34 5.16 -12.99
N PHE A 15 7.73 6.41 -12.75
CA PHE A 15 7.56 7.17 -11.51
C PHE A 15 8.06 6.51 -10.23
N ILE A 16 9.20 6.99 -9.70
CA ILE A 16 9.48 6.87 -8.26
C ILE A 16 8.42 7.72 -7.54
N THR A 17 7.27 7.12 -7.26
CA THR A 17 6.23 7.74 -6.45
C THR A 17 6.62 7.59 -4.99
N PRO A 18 6.47 8.66 -4.18
CA PRO A 18 6.81 8.61 -2.77
C PRO A 18 5.95 7.57 -2.06
N MET A 19 6.56 6.84 -1.13
CA MET A 19 5.88 5.91 -0.24
C MET A 19 5.72 6.55 1.14
N LEU A 20 4.50 6.54 1.69
CA LEU A 20 4.29 6.90 3.09
C LEU A 20 4.70 5.72 3.97
N LYS A 21 5.54 5.96 4.97
CA LYS A 21 5.73 5.02 6.08
C LYS A 21 5.01 5.56 7.31
N CYS A 22 4.20 4.74 7.96
CA CYS A 22 3.55 5.10 9.22
C CYS A 22 3.53 3.91 10.18
N SER A 23 3.63 4.19 11.47
CA SER A 23 3.54 3.16 12.51
C SER A 23 2.13 2.56 12.62
N LEU A 24 2.04 1.28 13.00
CA LEU A 24 0.80 0.61 13.41
C LEU A 24 0.15 1.28 14.61
N GLU A 25 0.91 2.02 15.43
CA GLU A 25 0.37 2.82 16.53
C GLU A 25 -0.62 3.90 16.07
N HIS A 26 -0.53 4.33 14.81
CA HIS A 26 -1.46 5.30 14.21
C HIS A 26 -2.75 4.69 13.66
N ILE A 27 -2.88 3.36 13.70
CA ILE A 27 -4.12 2.67 13.30
C ILE A 27 -4.75 1.96 14.50
N THR A 28 -6.06 1.77 14.45
CA THR A 28 -6.75 1.06 15.54
C THR A 28 -6.46 -0.44 15.46
N LYS A 29 -6.53 -1.16 16.59
CA LYS A 29 -6.42 -2.63 16.60
C LYS A 29 -7.42 -3.29 15.62
N LYS A 30 -8.63 -2.75 15.54
CA LYS A 30 -9.66 -3.24 14.61
C LYS A 30 -9.26 -3.05 13.15
N ASP A 31 -8.62 -1.93 12.81
CA ASP A 31 -8.10 -1.70 11.46
C ASP A 31 -6.93 -2.64 11.15
N ASN A 32 -6.07 -2.91 12.13
CA ASN A 32 -4.99 -3.89 11.99
C ASN A 32 -5.53 -5.30 11.69
N ASP A 33 -6.50 -5.76 12.47
CA ASP A 33 -7.15 -7.06 12.25
C ASP A 33 -7.87 -7.11 10.88
N LEU A 34 -8.45 -5.99 10.45
CA LEU A 34 -9.05 -5.87 9.12
C LEU A 34 -8.00 -6.01 8.01
N LEU A 35 -6.88 -5.30 8.10
CA LEU A 35 -5.79 -5.39 7.12
C LEU A 35 -5.23 -6.81 7.03
N ALA A 36 -5.07 -7.50 8.16
CA ALA A 36 -4.66 -8.90 8.18
C ALA A 36 -5.61 -9.80 7.37
N MET A 37 -6.93 -9.59 7.50
CA MET A 37 -7.92 -10.34 6.71
C MET A 37 -7.88 -9.98 5.22
N LEU A 38 -7.72 -8.69 4.88
CA LEU A 38 -7.71 -8.24 3.49
C LEU A 38 -6.46 -8.70 2.72
N CYS A 39 -5.30 -8.80 3.38
CA CYS A 39 -4.10 -9.37 2.78
C CYS A 39 -4.26 -10.83 2.32
N GLN A 40 -5.22 -11.55 2.90
CA GLN A 40 -5.48 -12.96 2.61
C GLN A 40 -6.69 -13.17 1.69
N SER A 41 -7.40 -12.10 1.31
CA SER A 41 -8.56 -12.23 0.43
C SER A 41 -8.14 -12.39 -1.03
N GLU A 42 -8.95 -13.07 -1.84
CA GLU A 42 -8.63 -13.30 -3.25
C GLU A 42 -8.56 -12.01 -4.08
N CYS A 43 -9.31 -10.97 -3.68
CA CYS A 43 -9.40 -9.72 -4.44
C CYS A 43 -8.51 -8.61 -3.88
N GLU A 44 -8.53 -8.39 -2.56
CA GLU A 44 -7.81 -7.27 -1.96
C GLU A 44 -6.32 -7.57 -1.76
N SER A 45 -5.91 -8.84 -1.75
CA SER A 45 -4.49 -9.22 -1.76
C SER A 45 -3.72 -8.76 -3.02
N GLU A 46 -4.42 -8.37 -4.09
CA GLU A 46 -3.78 -7.80 -5.29
C GLU A 46 -3.18 -6.41 -5.06
N TRP A 47 -3.58 -5.71 -3.99
CA TRP A 47 -3.14 -4.33 -3.71
C TRP A 47 -2.93 -4.04 -2.22
N ILE A 48 -3.22 -5.00 -1.34
CA ILE A 48 -2.90 -4.97 0.09
C ILE A 48 -2.06 -6.20 0.40
N TYR A 49 -0.80 -5.99 0.79
CA TYR A 49 0.16 -7.07 0.99
C TYR A 49 0.65 -7.09 2.43
N GLU A 50 0.86 -8.28 2.95
CA GLU A 50 1.64 -8.45 4.17
C GLU A 50 3.14 -8.32 3.86
N SER A 51 3.84 -7.58 4.69
CA SER A 51 5.30 -7.45 4.71
C SER A 51 5.83 -8.03 6.02
N GLU A 52 7.15 -8.28 6.09
CA GLU A 52 7.79 -8.77 7.32
C GLU A 52 7.50 -7.92 8.56
N PHE A 53 7.12 -6.65 8.37
CA PHE A 53 6.93 -5.71 9.46
C PHE A 53 5.58 -4.99 9.44
N GLY A 54 4.53 -5.52 8.80
CA GLY A 54 3.21 -4.90 8.74
C GLY A 54 2.58 -5.01 7.35
N TYR A 55 1.92 -3.95 6.85
CA TYR A 55 1.12 -4.00 5.64
C TYR A 55 1.53 -2.94 4.61
N ILE A 56 1.51 -3.30 3.34
CA ILE A 56 1.68 -2.39 2.21
C ILE A 56 0.34 -2.24 1.51
N ILE A 57 -0.09 -1.00 1.29
CA ILE A 57 -1.30 -0.67 0.53
C ILE A 57 -0.85 0.08 -0.73
N ASP A 58 -0.99 -0.56 -1.89
CA ASP A 58 -0.80 0.05 -3.20
C ASP A 58 -2.12 0.71 -3.64
N VAL A 59 -2.14 2.04 -3.57
CA VAL A 59 -3.35 2.83 -3.85
C VAL A 59 -3.55 3.11 -5.34
N ASP A 60 -2.53 2.86 -6.16
CA ASP A 60 -2.59 3.00 -7.62
C ASP A 60 -3.02 1.69 -8.31
N ALA A 61 -2.81 0.55 -7.65
CA ALA A 61 -3.23 -0.76 -8.14
C ALA A 61 -4.76 -0.96 -8.15
N VAL A 62 -5.54 -0.11 -7.48
CA VAL A 62 -6.99 -0.23 -7.39
C VAL A 62 -7.71 1.09 -7.70
N ARG A 63 -8.87 1.00 -8.33
CA ARG A 63 -9.72 2.18 -8.57
C ARG A 63 -10.50 2.54 -7.29
N TYR A 64 -10.38 3.80 -6.85
CA TYR A 64 -11.04 4.34 -5.66
C TYR A 64 -10.66 3.62 -4.35
N PRO A 65 -9.37 3.55 -3.99
CA PRO A 65 -8.87 2.81 -2.82
C PRO A 65 -9.59 3.19 -1.52
N VAL A 66 -9.79 4.49 -1.27
CA VAL A 66 -10.46 4.98 -0.05
C VAL A 66 -11.93 4.52 0.04
N LEU A 67 -12.61 4.39 -1.09
CA LEU A 67 -14.00 3.92 -1.13
C LEU A 67 -14.07 2.41 -0.86
N MET A 68 -13.15 1.64 -1.44
CA MET A 68 -13.03 0.20 -1.18
C MET A 68 -12.75 -0.06 0.30
N LEU A 69 -11.77 0.62 0.88
CA LEU A 69 -11.46 0.52 2.32
C LEU A 69 -12.65 0.91 3.21
N LYS A 70 -13.45 1.90 2.80
CA LYS A 70 -14.69 2.27 3.50
C LYS A 70 -15.70 1.12 3.49
N LYS A 71 -15.83 0.40 2.37
CA LYS A 71 -16.73 -0.75 2.24
C LYS A 71 -16.33 -1.90 3.17
N HIS A 72 -15.03 -2.12 3.37
CA HIS A 72 -14.52 -3.12 4.31
C HIS A 72 -14.58 -2.68 5.79
N GLY A 73 -14.97 -1.43 6.05
CA GLY A 73 -15.16 -0.93 7.41
C GLY A 73 -13.92 -0.35 8.06
N LEU A 74 -12.91 0.03 7.27
CA LEU A 74 -11.74 0.75 7.79
C LEU A 74 -12.17 2.07 8.47
N SER A 75 -11.55 2.38 9.60
CA SER A 75 -11.86 3.57 10.41
C SER A 75 -11.79 4.87 9.60
N ARG A 76 -12.46 5.91 10.09
CA ARG A 76 -12.46 7.21 9.43
C ARG A 76 -11.06 7.82 9.45
N GLU A 77 -10.36 7.65 10.55
CA GLU A 77 -9.03 8.17 10.84
C GLU A 77 -7.99 7.55 9.90
N ALA A 78 -7.98 6.22 9.77
CA ALA A 78 -7.12 5.53 8.80
C ALA A 78 -7.43 5.91 7.35
N ARG A 79 -8.72 6.02 7.00
CA ARG A 79 -9.11 6.50 5.65
C ARG A 79 -8.70 7.94 5.38
N TRP A 80 -8.70 8.80 6.39
CA TRP A 80 -8.22 10.18 6.27
C TRP A 80 -6.73 10.24 5.99
N LEU A 81 -5.93 9.44 6.70
CA LEU A 81 -4.49 9.32 6.45
C LEU A 81 -4.21 8.93 4.99
N ILE A 82 -4.87 7.86 4.51
CA ILE A 82 -4.72 7.37 3.14
C ILE A 82 -5.17 8.41 2.13
N GLN A 83 -6.32 9.05 2.37
CA GLN A 83 -6.85 10.09 1.48
C GLN A 83 -5.91 11.30 1.40
N TYR A 84 -5.33 11.71 2.52
CA TYR A 84 -4.36 12.80 2.60
C TYR A 84 -3.08 12.43 1.85
N ALA A 85 -2.54 11.23 2.05
CA ALA A 85 -1.36 10.71 1.37
C ALA A 85 -1.51 10.77 -0.16
N ILE A 86 -2.64 10.27 -0.68
CA ILE A 86 -2.95 10.28 -2.11
C ILE A 86 -3.05 11.72 -2.64
N LYS A 87 -3.86 12.58 -2.00
CA LYS A 87 -4.20 13.90 -2.55
C LYS A 87 -3.10 14.95 -2.38
N GLN A 88 -2.39 14.93 -1.27
CA GLN A 88 -1.48 16.02 -0.89
C GLN A 88 -0.02 15.69 -1.18
N ALA A 89 0.34 14.41 -1.16
CA ALA A 89 1.72 13.99 -1.33
C ALA A 89 1.95 13.12 -2.58
N ASN A 90 0.92 12.90 -3.40
CA ASN A 90 0.99 12.07 -4.61
C ASN A 90 1.61 10.70 -4.33
N ILE A 91 1.19 10.09 -3.22
CA ILE A 91 1.71 8.82 -2.71
C ILE A 91 0.95 7.68 -3.37
N SER A 92 1.68 6.74 -3.95
CA SER A 92 1.13 5.54 -4.59
C SER A 92 1.15 4.31 -3.68
N MET A 93 1.91 4.37 -2.58
CA MET A 93 2.09 3.23 -1.68
C MET A 93 2.17 3.68 -0.22
N ILE A 94 1.52 2.94 0.66
CA ILE A 94 1.50 3.21 2.10
C ILE A 94 1.98 1.97 2.83
N HIS A 95 3.10 2.08 3.53
CA HIS A 95 3.63 1.02 4.37
C HIS A 95 3.28 1.31 5.83
N VAL A 96 2.33 0.56 6.36
CA VAL A 96 1.94 0.58 7.76
C VAL A 96 2.80 -0.45 8.48
N THR A 97 3.74 0.00 9.31
CA THR A 97 4.76 -0.87 9.90
C THR A 97 4.66 -0.93 11.42
N GLN A 98 5.05 -2.05 12.02
CA GLN A 98 5.14 -2.23 13.47
C GLN A 98 6.21 -1.35 14.15
N TRP A 99 7.06 -0.68 13.38
CA TRP A 99 8.10 0.22 13.89
C TRP A 99 7.67 1.68 13.77
N GLY A 100 7.74 2.43 14.88
CA GLY A 100 7.39 3.84 14.98
C GLY A 100 8.33 4.58 15.90
#